data_AF-A0A7C2VQG1-F1
#
_entry.id   AF-A0A7C2VQG1-F1
#
_cell.length_a   1.000
_cell.length_b   1.000
_cell.length_c   1.000
_cell.angle_alpha   90.00
_cell.angle_beta   90.00
_cell.angle_gamma   90.00
#
_symmetry.space_group_name_H-M   'P 1'
#
loop_
_entity.id
_entity.type
_entity.pdbx_description
1 polymer ?
#
loop_
_entity_poly.entity_id
_entity_poly.type
_entity_poly.pdbx_seq_one_letter_code
_entity_poly.pdbx_strand_id
1 'polypeptide(L)'
;MKKRELEGEVKRGLTAKAFILSMIASVIIAFWTQHSELVIDSPSFNSIHPSIAGFFAVICISLFLNPILRIIRREWALDQREMLVIYSIMIVVGPIVSIGGVHFLLPTLIAPYYYATPENEYAELFHEYIPSWFGPKDPEVIREFYEGSWGGKVPWGAWIKPLMLWSLFLLAVYFIFICLNVIIRRQWVEREKLTFPLVQLPFEMTRNPGPTRIFNPFFRNGLMWIGFLIPVILHGINGTHNYIPSFPWIHYKHININRYFTEKPWSAMG
;
A
#
# COMPACT_ATOMS: atom_id res chain seq x y z
N MET A 1 -26.31 -34.20 -21.88
CA MET A 1 -24.91 -34.49 -22.25
C MET A 1 -24.06 -33.23 -22.54
N LYS A 2 -24.64 -32.04 -22.79
CA LYS A 2 -23.92 -30.82 -23.22
C LYS A 2 -23.48 -29.84 -22.11
N LYS A 3 -23.64 -30.19 -20.83
CA LYS A 3 -23.39 -29.29 -19.68
C LYS A 3 -22.14 -29.65 -18.86
N ARG A 4 -21.46 -30.76 -19.18
CA ARG A 4 -20.25 -31.26 -18.48
C ARG A 4 -18.93 -30.94 -19.18
N GLU A 5 -18.95 -30.37 -20.40
CA GLU A 5 -17.73 -30.05 -21.17
C GLU A 5 -17.28 -28.59 -21.05
N LEU A 6 -18.02 -27.74 -20.33
CA LEU A 6 -17.71 -26.31 -20.12
C LEU A 6 -17.16 -26.01 -18.72
N GLU A 7 -17.00 -27.02 -17.87
CA GLU A 7 -16.28 -26.93 -16.60
C GLU A 7 -14.80 -27.28 -16.84
N GLY A 8 -14.12 -26.49 -17.68
CA GLY A 8 -12.67 -26.45 -17.59
C GLY A 8 -12.32 -26.06 -16.16
N GLU A 9 -11.53 -26.89 -15.46
CA GLU A 9 -11.12 -26.63 -14.06
C GLU A 9 -10.82 -25.15 -13.89
N VAL A 10 -11.65 -24.47 -13.09
CA VAL A 10 -11.41 -23.06 -12.76
C VAL A 10 -10.13 -23.05 -11.92
N LYS A 11 -8.98 -22.88 -12.59
CA LYS A 11 -7.69 -22.78 -11.92
C LYS A 11 -7.77 -21.67 -10.88
N ARG A 12 -7.54 -22.04 -9.62
CA ARG A 12 -7.57 -21.13 -8.47
C ARG A 12 -6.35 -20.22 -8.55
N GLY A 13 -6.56 -18.91 -8.42
CA GLY A 13 -5.46 -17.94 -8.35
C GLY A 13 -4.73 -17.99 -7.01
N LEU A 14 -5.39 -18.42 -5.93
CA LEU A 14 -4.76 -18.61 -4.64
C LEU A 14 -4.08 -19.98 -4.61
N THR A 15 -2.77 -19.99 -4.89
CA THR A 15 -1.90 -21.16 -4.77
C THR A 15 -0.91 -20.97 -3.61
N ALA A 16 -0.27 -22.05 -3.17
CA ALA A 16 0.74 -21.96 -2.11
C ALA A 16 1.88 -21.00 -2.49
N LYS A 17 2.32 -21.00 -3.76
CA LYS A 17 3.37 -20.09 -4.24
C LYS A 17 2.93 -18.63 -4.24
N ALA A 18 1.70 -18.33 -4.67
CA ALA A 18 1.16 -16.98 -4.61
C ALA A 18 1.03 -16.48 -3.16
N PHE A 19 0.53 -17.34 -2.27
CA PHE A 19 0.39 -17.03 -0.86
C PHE A 19 1.75 -16.76 -0.19
N ILE A 20 2.72 -17.66 -0.31
CA ILE A 20 4.06 -17.50 0.27
C ILE A 20 4.72 -16.21 -0.25
N LEU A 21 4.65 -15.97 -1.57
CA LEU A 21 5.25 -14.78 -2.14
C LEU A 21 4.56 -13.50 -1.67
N SER A 22 3.24 -13.50 -1.51
CA SER A 22 2.51 -12.36 -0.96
C SER A 22 2.88 -12.08 0.50
N MET A 23 3.10 -13.11 1.33
CA MET A 23 3.54 -12.95 2.71
C MET A 23 4.96 -12.37 2.78
N ILE A 24 5.88 -12.89 1.97
CA ILE A 24 7.26 -12.37 1.88
C ILE A 24 7.23 -10.91 1.42
N ALA A 25 6.48 -10.59 0.37
CA ALA A 25 6.33 -9.22 -0.13
C ALA A 25 5.71 -8.29 0.93
N SER A 26 4.75 -8.79 1.71
CA SER A 26 4.13 -8.03 2.81
C SER A 26 5.14 -7.64 3.88
N VAL A 27 6.00 -8.58 4.29
CA VAL A 27 7.07 -8.31 5.27
C VAL A 27 8.06 -7.28 4.72
N ILE A 28 8.53 -7.45 3.48
CA ILE A 28 9.47 -6.53 2.84
C ILE A 28 8.87 -5.12 2.76
N ILE A 29 7.63 -5.01 2.30
CA ILE A 29 6.94 -3.72 2.20
C ILE A 29 6.70 -3.11 3.58
N ALA A 30 6.36 -3.89 4.60
CA ALA A 30 6.21 -3.37 5.96
C ALA A 30 7.51 -2.72 6.43
N PHE A 31 8.64 -3.44 6.38
CA PHE A 31 9.93 -2.91 6.80
C PHE A 31 10.36 -1.68 5.99
N TRP A 32 10.21 -1.74 4.66
CA TRP A 32 10.56 -0.62 3.82
C TRP A 32 9.70 0.61 4.17
N THR A 33 8.38 0.45 4.27
CA THR A 33 7.45 1.56 4.58
C THR A 33 7.81 2.22 5.90
N GLN A 34 8.03 1.43 6.95
CA GLN A 34 8.41 1.96 8.26
C GLN A 34 9.73 2.75 8.18
N HIS A 35 10.75 2.20 7.53
CA HIS A 35 12.03 2.87 7.40
C HIS A 35 11.95 4.14 6.55
N SER A 36 11.29 4.08 5.39
CA SER A 36 11.18 5.23 4.49
C SER A 36 10.37 6.36 5.07
N GLU A 37 9.23 6.06 5.70
CA GLU A 37 8.28 7.08 6.16
C GLU A 37 8.66 7.62 7.54
N LEU A 38 9.21 6.80 8.44
CA LEU A 38 9.55 7.24 9.80
C LEU A 38 11.02 7.64 9.99
N VAL A 39 11.95 7.11 9.19
CA VAL A 39 13.39 7.39 9.36
C VAL A 39 13.93 8.31 8.28
N ILE A 40 13.56 8.07 7.02
CA ILE A 40 14.03 8.89 5.88
C ILE A 40 13.14 10.14 5.69
N ASP A 41 11.98 10.20 6.36
CA ASP A 41 10.96 11.25 6.18
C ASP A 41 10.53 11.39 4.70
N SER A 42 10.46 10.24 4.01
CA SER A 42 9.95 10.20 2.64
C SER A 42 8.44 10.46 2.62
N PRO A 43 7.91 11.09 1.54
CA PRO A 43 6.47 11.21 1.36
C PRO A 43 5.79 9.85 1.49
N SER A 44 4.66 9.80 2.20
CA SER A 44 3.96 8.55 2.52
C SER A 44 3.35 7.91 1.27
N PHE A 45 4.16 7.15 0.54
CA PHE A 45 3.81 6.58 -0.75
C PHE A 45 2.74 5.48 -0.65
N ASN A 46 2.56 4.92 0.54
CA ASN A 46 1.51 3.94 0.80
C ASN A 46 0.19 4.54 1.31
N SER A 47 0.17 5.84 1.62
CA SER A 47 -1.03 6.57 2.05
C SER A 47 -1.97 6.96 0.90
N ILE A 48 -1.53 6.81 -0.35
CA ILE A 48 -2.33 7.14 -1.54
C ILE A 48 -3.04 5.88 -2.06
N HIS A 49 -4.32 6.01 -2.43
CA HIS A 49 -5.10 4.91 -3.01
C HIS A 49 -5.14 4.99 -4.55
N PRO A 50 -4.88 3.88 -5.28
CA PRO A 50 -4.45 2.57 -4.77
C PRO A 50 -2.99 2.58 -4.32
N SER A 51 -2.67 1.74 -3.33
CA SER A 51 -1.33 1.68 -2.74
C SER A 51 -0.26 1.35 -3.78
N ILE A 52 0.81 2.14 -3.75
CA ILE A 52 2.00 1.95 -4.57
C ILE A 52 2.65 0.58 -4.29
N ALA A 53 2.56 0.05 -3.06
CA ALA A 53 3.08 -1.28 -2.73
C ALA A 53 2.54 -2.39 -3.64
N GLY A 54 1.25 -2.35 -3.98
CA GLY A 54 0.65 -3.34 -4.87
C GLY A 54 1.22 -3.28 -6.28
N PHE A 55 1.34 -2.08 -6.83
CA PHE A 55 1.94 -1.86 -8.14
C PHE A 55 3.42 -2.22 -8.17
N PHE A 56 4.18 -1.75 -7.18
CA PHE A 56 5.60 -1.98 -7.09
C PHE A 56 5.93 -3.47 -6.94
N ALA A 57 5.20 -4.18 -6.07
CA ALA A 57 5.35 -5.63 -5.93
C ALA A 57 5.09 -6.36 -7.25
N VAL A 58 4.00 -6.03 -7.96
CA VAL A 58 3.70 -6.62 -9.27
C VAL A 58 4.77 -6.28 -10.31
N ILE A 59 5.27 -5.04 -10.35
CA ILE A 59 6.39 -4.63 -11.22
C ILE A 59 7.60 -5.51 -10.97
N CYS A 60 8.05 -5.57 -9.72
CA CYS A 60 9.27 -6.29 -9.35
C CYS A 60 9.13 -7.79 -9.62
N ILE A 61 7.99 -8.38 -9.28
CA ILE A 61 7.74 -9.79 -9.52
C ILE A 61 7.66 -10.06 -11.03
N SER A 62 6.96 -9.24 -11.80
CA SER A 62 6.81 -9.42 -13.25
C SER A 62 8.10 -9.20 -14.04
N LEU A 63 8.95 -8.25 -13.64
CA LEU A 63 10.16 -7.89 -14.38
C LEU A 63 11.38 -8.72 -13.98
N PHE A 64 11.48 -9.14 -12.72
CA PHE A 64 12.67 -9.80 -12.20
C PHE A 64 12.37 -11.24 -11.80
N LEU A 65 11.48 -11.46 -10.83
CA LEU A 65 11.29 -12.79 -10.25
C LEU A 65 10.65 -13.79 -11.22
N ASN A 66 9.52 -13.44 -11.83
CA ASN A 66 8.75 -14.34 -12.67
C ASN A 66 9.51 -14.75 -13.95
N PRO A 67 10.24 -13.85 -14.64
CA PRO A 67 11.17 -14.21 -15.72
C PRO A 67 12.22 -15.24 -15.28
N ILE A 68 12.87 -15.02 -14.13
CA ILE A 68 13.87 -15.93 -13.58
C ILE A 68 13.25 -17.30 -13.29
N LEU A 69 12.10 -17.34 -12.60
CA LEU A 69 11.37 -18.59 -12.34
C LEU A 69 11.04 -19.33 -13.63
N ARG A 70 10.59 -18.61 -14.66
CA ARG A 70 10.24 -19.21 -15.97
C ARG A 70 11.44 -19.77 -16.73
N ILE A 71 12.61 -19.14 -16.61
CA ILE A 71 13.87 -19.63 -17.18
C ILE A 71 14.32 -20.91 -16.47
N ILE A 72 14.21 -20.94 -15.13
CA ILE A 72 14.60 -22.11 -14.32
C ILE A 72 13.64 -23.28 -14.58
N ARG A 73 12.34 -23.08 -14.35
CA ARG A 73 11.26 -24.06 -14.59
C ARG A 73 9.94 -23.36 -14.88
N ARG A 74 9.37 -23.60 -16.07
CA ARG A 74 8.12 -22.96 -16.49
C ARG A 74 6.95 -23.16 -15.53
N GLU A 75 6.91 -24.28 -14.81
CA GLU A 75 5.86 -24.58 -13.82
C GLU A 75 5.92 -23.70 -12.56
N TRP A 76 7.10 -23.16 -12.24
CA TRP A 76 7.29 -22.26 -11.11
C TRP A 76 6.84 -20.83 -11.42
N ALA A 77 6.77 -20.48 -12.71
CA ALA A 77 6.27 -19.18 -13.12
C ALA A 77 4.84 -18.96 -12.60
N LEU A 78 4.61 -17.76 -12.11
CA LEU A 78 3.31 -17.28 -11.67
C LEU A 78 2.46 -16.97 -12.89
N ASP A 79 1.23 -17.46 -12.88
CA ASP A 79 0.23 -17.09 -13.85
C ASP A 79 -0.43 -15.75 -13.50
N GLN A 80 -1.20 -15.22 -14.45
CA GLN A 80 -1.94 -13.97 -14.26
C GLN A 80 -2.85 -13.98 -13.02
N ARG A 81 -3.48 -15.11 -12.68
CA ARG A 81 -4.41 -15.20 -11.56
C ARG A 81 -3.66 -15.12 -10.23
N GLU A 82 -2.54 -15.82 -10.13
CA GLU A 82 -1.64 -15.78 -8.98
C GLU A 82 -1.07 -14.38 -8.75
N MET A 83 -0.64 -13.73 -9.82
CA MET A 83 -0.15 -12.35 -9.77
C MET A 83 -1.22 -11.35 -9.35
N LEU A 84 -2.47 -11.52 -9.83
CA LEU A 84 -3.60 -10.68 -9.43
C LEU A 84 -3.98 -10.91 -7.96
N VAL A 85 -3.86 -12.13 -7.43
CA VAL A 85 -4.05 -12.40 -6.00
C VAL A 85 -2.97 -11.69 -5.17
N ILE A 86 -1.70 -11.77 -5.58
CA ILE A 86 -0.61 -11.05 -4.91
C ILE A 86 -0.91 -9.55 -4.93
N TYR A 87 -1.29 -8.99 -6.09
CA TYR A 87 -1.68 -7.59 -6.21
C TYR A 87 -2.80 -7.22 -5.22
N SER A 88 -3.88 -8.01 -5.18
CA SER A 88 -5.02 -7.78 -4.29
C SER A 88 -4.63 -7.81 -2.81
N ILE A 89 -3.71 -8.69 -2.40
CA ILE A 89 -3.19 -8.72 -1.03
C ILE A 89 -2.37 -7.46 -0.76
N MET A 90 -1.47 -7.10 -1.68
CA MET A 90 -0.54 -5.99 -1.47
C MET A 90 -1.21 -4.61 -1.44
N ILE A 91 -2.28 -4.40 -2.21
CA ILE A 91 -3.04 -3.13 -2.15
C ILE A 91 -3.78 -2.94 -0.83
N VAL A 92 -4.06 -4.02 -0.10
CA VAL A 92 -4.63 -3.98 1.26
C VAL A 92 -3.53 -3.82 2.30
N VAL A 93 -2.41 -4.55 2.16
CA VAL A 93 -1.29 -4.49 3.09
C VAL A 93 -0.64 -3.11 3.11
N GLY A 94 -0.42 -2.49 1.96
CA GLY A 94 0.30 -1.21 1.85
C GLY A 94 -0.26 -0.11 2.77
N PRO A 95 -1.55 0.24 2.70
CA PRO A 95 -2.14 1.27 3.57
C PRO A 95 -2.12 0.89 5.05
N ILE A 96 -2.28 -0.41 5.39
CA ILE A 96 -2.25 -0.90 6.78
C ILE A 96 -0.89 -0.62 7.43
N VAL A 97 0.20 -0.79 6.68
CA VAL A 97 1.56 -0.59 7.19
C VAL A 97 2.05 0.86 7.11
N SER A 98 1.16 1.83 6.84
CA SER A 98 1.46 3.25 6.69
C SER A 98 0.48 4.11 7.54
N ILE A 99 0.29 5.39 7.20
CA ILE A 99 -0.65 6.34 7.84
C ILE A 99 -2.07 5.78 7.90
N GLY A 100 -2.50 5.04 6.89
CA GLY A 100 -3.83 4.41 6.87
C GLY A 100 -4.06 3.33 7.93
N GLY A 101 -3.03 2.93 8.67
CA GLY A 101 -3.11 1.90 9.71
C GLY A 101 -2.18 2.16 10.88
N VAL A 102 -1.04 1.47 10.94
CA VAL A 102 -0.19 1.39 12.14
C VAL A 102 0.37 2.75 12.60
N HIS A 103 0.70 3.66 11.66
CA HIS A 103 1.22 4.99 12.03
C HIS A 103 0.16 5.88 12.68
N PHE A 104 -1.12 5.63 12.41
CA PHE A 104 -2.20 6.35 13.07
C PHE A 104 -2.61 5.61 14.34
N LEU A 105 -2.90 4.31 14.24
CA LEU A 105 -3.44 3.51 15.33
C LEU A 105 -2.54 3.52 16.56
N LEU A 106 -1.26 3.16 16.42
CA LEU A 106 -0.39 2.95 17.58
C LEU A 106 -0.16 4.24 18.39
N PRO A 107 0.19 5.39 17.79
CA PRO A 107 0.30 6.64 18.53
C PRO A 107 -1.03 7.05 19.17
N THR A 108 -2.18 6.88 18.50
CA THR A 108 -3.49 7.22 19.07
C THR A 108 -3.79 6.47 20.37
N LEU A 109 -3.27 5.26 20.56
CA LEU A 109 -3.52 4.47 21.78
C LEU A 109 -2.91 5.10 23.04
N ILE A 110 -1.87 5.92 22.88
CA ILE A 110 -1.04 6.43 23.98
C ILE A 110 -0.86 7.96 23.97
N ALA A 111 -1.21 8.63 22.87
CA ALA A 111 -1.10 10.08 22.72
C ALA A 111 -1.78 10.88 23.84
N PRO A 112 -2.99 10.53 24.34
CA PRO A 112 -3.61 11.26 25.44
C PRO A 112 -2.80 11.24 26.74
N TYR A 113 -1.94 10.23 26.93
CA TYR A 113 -1.06 10.11 28.08
C TYR A 113 0.27 10.82 27.85
N TYR A 114 0.88 10.65 26.68
CA TYR A 114 2.18 11.26 26.35
C TYR A 114 2.11 12.79 26.26
N TYR A 115 1.05 13.32 25.66
CA TYR A 115 0.88 14.76 25.45
C TYR A 115 0.10 15.46 26.56
N ALA A 116 -0.20 14.79 27.68
CA ALA A 116 -0.91 15.41 28.79
C ALA A 116 -0.03 16.47 29.46
N THR A 117 -0.56 17.70 29.57
CA THR A 117 0.07 18.79 30.32
C THR A 117 -0.97 19.47 31.23
N PRO A 118 -0.54 20.17 32.29
CA PRO A 118 -1.47 20.91 33.14
C PRO A 118 -2.33 21.93 32.39
N GLU A 119 -1.83 22.48 31.27
CA GLU A 119 -2.53 23.49 30.47
C GLU A 119 -3.61 22.92 29.55
N ASN A 120 -3.47 21.66 29.11
CA ASN A 120 -4.48 21.01 28.28
C ASN A 120 -5.46 20.13 29.07
N GLU A 121 -5.15 19.88 30.34
CA GLU A 121 -5.99 19.15 31.30
C GLU A 121 -6.39 17.75 30.80
N TYR A 122 -5.59 17.12 29.94
CA TYR A 122 -5.95 15.82 29.35
C TYR A 122 -6.10 14.72 30.40
N ALA A 123 -5.32 14.80 31.48
CA ALA A 123 -5.37 13.84 32.56
C ALA A 123 -6.73 13.91 33.28
N GLU A 124 -7.16 15.11 33.62
CA GLU A 124 -8.41 15.38 34.34
C GLU A 124 -9.64 15.14 33.45
N LEU A 125 -9.56 15.50 32.16
CA LEU A 125 -10.70 15.46 31.25
C LEU A 125 -10.95 14.07 30.64
N PHE A 126 -9.89 13.29 30.36
CA PHE A 126 -10.01 12.11 29.50
C PHE A 126 -9.50 10.80 30.10
N HIS A 127 -8.50 10.80 30.98
CA HIS A 127 -7.81 9.54 31.36
C HIS A 127 -8.73 8.53 32.05
N GLU A 128 -9.73 8.99 32.81
CA GLU A 128 -10.73 8.14 33.46
C GLU A 128 -11.63 7.40 32.45
N TYR A 129 -11.94 8.04 31.32
CA TYR A 129 -12.82 7.48 30.29
C TYR A 129 -12.10 6.54 29.33
N ILE A 130 -10.77 6.51 29.33
CA ILE A 130 -9.99 5.61 28.47
C ILE A 130 -9.91 4.23 29.14
N PRO A 131 -10.50 3.18 28.54
CA PRO A 131 -10.51 1.84 29.13
C PRO A 131 -9.10 1.28 29.32
N SER A 132 -8.91 0.44 30.34
CA SER A 132 -7.60 -0.18 30.65
C SER A 132 -7.04 -1.09 29.56
N TRP A 133 -7.89 -1.55 28.63
CA TRP A 133 -7.49 -2.39 27.51
C TRP A 133 -7.12 -1.62 26.24
N PHE A 134 -7.37 -0.30 26.20
CA PHE A 134 -7.24 0.53 25.00
C PHE A 134 -5.80 0.62 24.50
N GLY A 135 -4.85 0.79 25.42
CA GLY A 135 -3.43 0.92 25.15
C GLY A 135 -2.61 0.82 26.45
N PRO A 136 -1.27 0.75 26.38
CA PRO A 136 -0.41 0.89 27.54
C PRO A 136 -0.65 2.21 28.28
N LYS A 137 -0.58 2.18 29.61
CA LYS A 137 -0.69 3.37 30.49
C LYS A 137 0.58 3.65 31.29
N ASP A 138 1.58 2.78 31.20
CA ASP A 138 2.85 2.93 31.90
C ASP A 138 3.65 4.08 31.24
N PRO A 139 4.00 5.16 31.98
CA PRO A 139 4.73 6.28 31.44
C PRO A 139 6.05 5.90 30.76
N GLU A 140 6.78 4.91 31.29
CA GLU A 140 8.06 4.49 30.68
C GLU A 140 7.83 3.76 29.35
N VAL A 141 6.81 2.90 29.26
CA VAL A 141 6.46 2.22 28.00
C VAL A 141 6.05 3.23 26.92
N ILE A 142 5.30 4.25 27.33
CA ILE A 142 4.83 5.33 26.44
C ILE A 142 6.01 6.19 25.98
N ARG A 143 6.89 6.56 26.91
CA ARG A 143 8.11 7.34 26.62
C ARG A 143 9.03 6.58 25.67
N GLU A 144 9.27 5.29 25.92
CA GLU A 144 10.09 4.42 25.05
C GLU A 144 9.53 4.28 23.62
N PHE A 145 8.21 4.38 23.44
CA PHE A 145 7.60 4.35 22.11
C PHE A 145 7.95 5.61 21.28
N TYR A 146 7.88 6.79 21.89
CA TYR A 146 8.11 8.07 21.19
C TYR A 146 9.59 8.47 21.13
N GLU A 147 10.33 8.25 22.21
CA GLU A 147 11.73 8.68 22.36
C GLU A 147 12.74 7.56 22.02
N GLY A 148 12.27 6.33 21.89
CA GLY A 148 13.07 5.14 21.67
C GLY A 148 13.49 4.43 22.97
N SER A 149 13.58 3.10 22.91
CA SER A 149 14.02 2.27 24.04
C SER A 149 15.51 1.97 23.98
N TRP A 150 16.14 1.91 25.16
CA TRP A 150 17.55 1.51 25.27
C TRP A 150 17.72 0.05 24.83
N GLY A 151 18.44 -0.15 23.73
CA GLY A 151 18.68 -1.48 23.15
C GLY A 151 17.55 -2.01 22.26
N GLY A 152 16.56 -1.19 21.90
CA GLY A 152 15.52 -1.53 20.91
C GLY A 152 14.58 -2.67 21.32
N LYS A 153 14.49 -2.96 22.62
CA LYS A 153 13.56 -3.97 23.14
C LYS A 153 12.15 -3.40 23.18
N VAL A 154 11.20 -4.20 22.73
CA VAL A 154 9.77 -3.85 22.77
C VAL A 154 9.15 -4.46 24.04
N PRO A 155 8.45 -3.68 24.89
CA PRO A 155 7.78 -4.19 26.08
C PRO A 155 6.47 -4.93 25.71
N TRP A 156 6.61 -6.10 25.09
CA TRP A 156 5.49 -6.89 24.54
C TRP A 156 4.37 -7.17 25.56
N GLY A 157 4.71 -7.32 26.85
CA GLY A 157 3.72 -7.55 27.90
C GLY A 157 2.67 -6.43 28.01
N ALA A 158 3.06 -5.18 27.77
CA ALA A 158 2.15 -4.04 27.79
C ALA A 158 1.33 -3.93 26.49
N TRP A 159 1.89 -4.34 25.36
CA TRP A 159 1.29 -4.14 24.03
C TRP A 159 0.42 -5.30 23.54
N ILE A 160 0.73 -6.55 23.92
CA ILE A 160 0.10 -7.73 23.29
C ILE A 160 -1.43 -7.73 23.43
N LYS A 161 -1.94 -7.36 24.61
CA LYS A 161 -3.38 -7.34 24.88
C LYS A 161 -4.11 -6.26 24.08
N PRO A 162 -3.70 -4.97 24.11
CA PRO A 162 -4.26 -3.95 23.22
C PRO A 162 -4.18 -4.35 21.74
N LEU A 163 -3.02 -4.82 21.27
CA LEU A 163 -2.82 -5.19 19.87
C LEU A 163 -3.75 -6.33 19.44
N MET A 164 -3.95 -7.35 20.28
CA MET A 164 -4.89 -8.45 19.98
C MET A 164 -6.33 -7.96 19.85
N LEU A 165 -6.80 -7.09 20.75
CA LEU A 165 -8.16 -6.56 20.72
C LEU A 165 -8.39 -5.68 19.49
N TRP A 166 -7.46 -4.78 19.19
CA TRP A 166 -7.53 -3.93 18.00
C TRP A 166 -7.40 -4.72 16.70
N SER A 167 -6.55 -5.75 16.66
CA SER A 167 -6.46 -6.64 15.49
C SER A 167 -7.77 -7.38 15.25
N LEU A 168 -8.40 -7.91 16.31
CA LEU A 168 -9.69 -8.59 16.18
C LEU A 168 -10.78 -7.64 15.69
N PHE A 169 -10.83 -6.42 16.22
CA PHE A 169 -11.74 -5.39 15.77
C PHE A 169 -11.52 -5.03 14.28
N LEU A 170 -10.29 -4.79 13.88
CA LEU A 170 -9.95 -4.48 12.49
C LEU A 170 -10.30 -5.64 11.55
N LEU A 171 -10.02 -6.88 11.95
CA LEU A 171 -10.41 -8.06 11.16
C LEU A 171 -11.93 -8.11 10.95
N ALA A 172 -12.73 -7.80 11.97
CA ALA A 172 -14.18 -7.73 11.84
C ALA A 172 -14.62 -6.59 10.88
N VAL A 173 -13.99 -5.42 10.97
CA VAL A 173 -14.25 -4.29 10.05
C VAL A 173 -13.91 -4.65 8.60
N TYR A 174 -12.74 -5.24 8.35
CA TYR A 174 -12.35 -5.70 7.01
C TYR A 174 -13.27 -6.81 6.50
N PHE A 175 -13.72 -7.71 7.37
CA PHE A 175 -14.70 -8.72 7.00
C PHE A 175 -16.02 -8.09 6.55
N ILE A 176 -16.53 -7.09 7.28
CA ILE A 176 -17.71 -6.31 6.88
C ILE A 176 -17.49 -5.63 5.52
N PHE A 177 -16.33 -5.01 5.29
CA PHE A 177 -16.02 -4.40 4.00
C PHE A 177 -15.97 -5.41 2.86
N ILE A 178 -15.47 -6.63 3.10
CA ILE A 178 -15.52 -7.72 2.11
C ILE A 178 -16.97 -8.12 1.84
N CYS A 179 -17.80 -8.29 2.87
CA CYS A 179 -19.23 -8.59 2.71
C CYS A 179 -19.95 -7.50 1.89
N LEU A 180 -19.72 -6.23 2.22
CA LEU A 180 -20.27 -5.09 1.48
C LEU A 180 -19.79 -5.09 0.03
N ASN A 181 -18.50 -5.36 -0.21
CA ASN A 181 -17.96 -5.45 -1.56
C ASN A 181 -18.64 -6.55 -2.38
N VAL A 182 -18.92 -7.71 -1.79
CA VAL A 182 -19.64 -8.81 -2.47
C VAL A 182 -21.05 -8.38 -2.90
N ILE A 183 -21.77 -7.66 -2.04
CA ILE A 183 -23.12 -7.17 -2.32
C ILE A 183 -23.07 -6.11 -3.44
N ILE A 184 -22.22 -5.10 -3.28
CA ILE A 184 -22.15 -3.93 -4.15
C ILE A 184 -21.53 -4.29 -5.51
N ARG A 185 -20.58 -5.24 -5.57
CA ARG A 185 -19.93 -5.67 -6.81
C ARG A 185 -20.94 -6.05 -7.88
N ARG A 186 -22.03 -6.73 -7.51
CA ARG A 186 -23.05 -7.14 -8.48
C ARG A 186 -23.72 -5.93 -9.14
N GLN A 187 -24.04 -4.91 -8.34
CA GLN A 187 -24.63 -3.66 -8.82
C GLN A 187 -23.68 -2.93 -9.77
N TRP A 188 -22.43 -2.70 -9.34
CA TRP A 188 -21.44 -1.95 -10.12
C TRP A 188 -21.03 -2.66 -11.40
N VAL A 189 -20.83 -3.98 -11.37
CA VAL A 189 -20.33 -4.74 -12.51
C VAL A 189 -21.45 -5.08 -13.51
N GLU A 190 -22.59 -5.59 -13.03
CA GLU A 190 -23.63 -6.12 -13.93
C GLU A 190 -24.61 -5.03 -14.39
N ARG A 191 -25.01 -4.12 -13.48
CA ARG A 191 -26.04 -3.11 -13.79
C ARG A 191 -25.45 -1.81 -14.28
N GLU A 192 -24.52 -1.26 -13.52
CA GLU A 192 -23.94 0.06 -13.81
C GLU A 192 -22.75 0.00 -14.77
N LYS A 193 -22.17 -1.20 -14.97
CA LYS A 193 -21.02 -1.45 -15.85
C LYS A 193 -19.88 -0.45 -15.59
N LEU A 194 -19.63 -0.18 -14.31
CA LEU A 194 -18.61 0.76 -13.89
C LEU A 194 -17.25 0.30 -14.41
N THR A 195 -16.55 1.21 -15.08
CA THR A 195 -15.17 0.94 -15.53
C THR A 195 -14.24 1.04 -14.33
N PHE A 196 -13.32 0.08 -14.18
CA PHE A 196 -12.29 0.06 -13.13
C PHE A 196 -10.91 0.39 -13.70
N PRO A 197 -10.61 1.67 -14.04
CA PRO A 197 -9.37 2.05 -14.71
C PRO A 197 -8.13 1.71 -13.88
N LEU A 198 -8.23 1.79 -12.56
CA LEU A 198 -7.13 1.50 -11.63
C LEU A 198 -6.64 0.04 -11.70
N VAL A 199 -7.49 -0.88 -12.16
CA VAL A 199 -7.15 -2.32 -12.30
C VAL A 199 -6.60 -2.64 -13.70
N GLN A 200 -6.72 -1.74 -14.68
CA GLN A 200 -6.25 -2.01 -16.04
C GLN A 200 -4.74 -2.20 -16.10
N LEU A 201 -3.97 -1.31 -15.47
CA LEU A 201 -2.52 -1.41 -15.44
C LEU A 201 -2.01 -2.74 -14.83
N PRO A 202 -2.39 -3.14 -13.60
CA PRO A 202 -1.92 -4.41 -13.04
C PRO A 202 -2.46 -5.59 -13.85
N PHE A 203 -3.65 -5.51 -14.44
CA PHE A 203 -4.17 -6.55 -15.32
C PHE A 203 -3.29 -6.74 -16.57
N GLU A 204 -2.91 -5.67 -17.25
CA GLU A 204 -2.02 -5.73 -18.43
C GLU A 204 -0.62 -6.24 -18.07
N MET A 205 -0.08 -5.78 -16.95
CA MET A 205 1.25 -6.16 -16.44
C MET A 205 1.35 -7.62 -16.02
N THR A 206 0.23 -8.26 -15.71
CA THR A 206 0.18 -9.65 -15.23
C THR A 206 -0.24 -10.63 -16.30
N ARG A 207 -0.53 -10.17 -17.53
CA ARG A 207 -0.86 -11.06 -18.66
C ARG A 207 0.21 -12.13 -18.84
N ASN A 208 -0.25 -13.36 -19.09
CA ASN A 208 0.65 -14.49 -19.32
C ASN A 208 1.49 -14.28 -20.59
N PRO A 209 2.82 -14.49 -20.55
CA PRO A 209 3.65 -14.49 -21.74
C PRO A 209 3.31 -15.68 -22.66
N GLY A 210 3.37 -15.47 -23.97
CA GLY A 210 3.20 -16.54 -24.96
C GLY A 210 4.23 -17.68 -24.79
N PRO A 211 3.99 -18.89 -25.36
CA PRO A 211 4.71 -20.12 -25.01
C PRO A 211 6.24 -20.04 -25.11
N THR A 212 6.76 -19.25 -26.05
CA THR A 212 8.20 -19.10 -26.33
C THR A 212 8.79 -17.80 -25.78
N ARG A 213 7.98 -16.96 -25.12
CA ARG A 213 8.40 -15.65 -24.63
C ARG A 213 8.59 -15.67 -23.11
N ILE A 214 9.51 -14.84 -22.64
CA ILE A 214 9.77 -14.63 -21.21
C ILE A 214 8.88 -13.51 -20.68
N PHE A 215 8.89 -12.36 -21.36
CA PHE A 215 8.06 -11.19 -21.01
C PHE A 215 6.74 -11.17 -21.78
N ASN A 216 5.71 -10.62 -21.13
CA ASN A 216 4.40 -10.41 -21.74
C ASN A 216 4.40 -9.23 -22.75
N PRO A 217 3.32 -9.03 -23.50
CA PRO A 217 3.24 -7.95 -24.49
C PRO A 217 3.39 -6.55 -23.89
N PHE A 218 2.92 -6.34 -22.66
CA PHE A 218 2.99 -5.04 -21.98
C PHE A 218 4.44 -4.58 -21.81
N PHE A 219 5.31 -5.40 -21.22
CA PHE A 219 6.72 -5.05 -20.99
C PHE A 219 7.58 -5.00 -22.25
N ARG A 220 7.05 -5.45 -23.39
CA ARG A 220 7.74 -5.38 -24.68
C ARG A 220 7.36 -4.15 -25.49
N ASN A 221 6.39 -3.37 -25.03
CA ASN A 221 5.94 -2.17 -25.72
C ASN A 221 6.92 -1.02 -25.45
N GLY A 222 7.64 -0.57 -26.49
CA GLY A 222 8.58 0.55 -26.38
C GLY A 222 7.91 1.88 -26.02
N LEU A 223 6.69 2.13 -26.51
CA LEU A 223 5.94 3.36 -26.17
C LEU A 223 5.57 3.41 -24.68
N MET A 224 5.25 2.25 -24.09
CA MET A 224 5.01 2.16 -22.64
C MET A 224 6.25 2.57 -21.87
N TRP A 225 7.44 2.08 -22.25
CA TRP A 225 8.68 2.45 -21.60
C TRP A 225 9.05 3.91 -21.79
N ILE A 226 8.80 4.49 -22.96
CA ILE A 226 8.97 5.95 -23.15
C ILE A 226 8.06 6.71 -22.19
N GLY A 227 6.79 6.34 -22.11
CA GLY A 227 5.82 6.95 -21.20
C GLY A 227 6.17 6.76 -19.72
N PHE A 228 6.79 5.65 -19.34
CA PHE A 228 7.27 5.38 -17.99
C PHE A 228 8.56 6.16 -17.65
N LEU A 229 9.51 6.22 -18.57
CA LEU A 229 10.82 6.84 -18.33
C LEU A 229 10.74 8.35 -18.16
N ILE A 230 9.83 9.03 -18.87
CA ILE A 230 9.66 10.49 -18.75
C ILE A 230 9.40 10.92 -17.28
N PRO A 231 8.33 10.47 -16.60
CA PRO A 231 8.08 10.85 -15.22
C PRO A 231 9.12 10.30 -14.26
N VAL A 232 9.66 9.09 -14.50
CA VAL A 232 10.72 8.52 -13.64
C VAL A 232 11.98 9.39 -13.66
N ILE A 233 12.39 9.89 -14.83
CA ILE A 233 13.55 10.77 -14.94
C ILE A 233 13.24 12.14 -14.32
N LEU A 234 12.10 12.75 -14.64
CA LEU A 234 11.74 14.08 -14.12
C LEU A 234 11.55 14.09 -12.60
N HIS A 235 10.88 13.08 -12.03
CA HIS A 235 10.73 12.94 -10.59
C HIS A 235 12.01 12.43 -9.94
N GLY A 236 12.79 11.58 -10.62
CA GLY A 236 14.08 11.09 -10.13
C GLY A 236 15.09 12.23 -9.96
N ILE A 237 15.17 13.15 -10.92
CA ILE A 237 16.04 14.33 -10.84
C ILE A 237 15.64 15.23 -9.66
N ASN A 238 14.36 15.63 -9.58
CA ASN A 238 13.90 16.49 -8.49
C ASN A 238 13.96 15.79 -7.12
N GLY A 239 13.66 14.48 -7.08
CA GLY A 239 13.79 13.67 -5.88
C GLY A 239 15.23 13.57 -5.40
N THR A 240 16.19 13.40 -6.33
CA THR A 240 17.63 13.40 -6.00
C THR A 240 18.06 14.77 -5.48
N HIS A 241 17.60 15.87 -6.08
CA HIS A 241 17.90 17.22 -5.60
C HIS A 241 17.49 17.45 -4.14
N ASN A 242 16.37 16.88 -3.70
CA ASN A 242 15.93 17.01 -2.31
C ASN A 242 16.92 16.39 -1.30
N TYR A 243 17.57 15.29 -1.67
CA TYR A 243 18.57 14.63 -0.82
C TYR A 243 19.99 15.15 -1.06
N ILE A 244 20.29 15.57 -2.29
CA ILE A 244 21.59 16.04 -2.74
C ILE A 244 21.38 17.36 -3.49
N PRO A 245 21.42 18.51 -2.79
CA PRO A 245 21.10 19.82 -3.38
C PRO A 245 21.99 20.25 -4.55
N SER A 246 23.12 19.58 -4.80
CA SER A 246 23.98 19.84 -5.96
C SER A 246 23.42 19.32 -7.29
N PHE A 247 22.40 18.45 -7.26
CA PHE A 247 21.71 18.00 -8.47
C PHE A 247 20.82 19.13 -9.04
N PRO A 248 20.54 19.20 -10.35
CA PRO A 248 19.64 20.22 -10.89
C PRO A 248 18.18 20.00 -10.47
N TRP A 249 17.43 21.10 -10.29
CA TRP A 249 15.97 21.07 -10.09
C TRP A 249 15.23 21.47 -11.37
N ILE A 250 14.33 20.61 -11.85
CA ILE A 250 13.51 20.90 -13.03
C ILE A 250 12.17 21.49 -12.59
N HIS A 251 11.88 22.71 -13.04
CA HIS A 251 10.65 23.44 -12.75
C HIS A 251 9.53 23.02 -13.70
N TYR A 252 8.79 21.96 -13.38
CA TYR A 252 7.62 21.52 -14.14
C TYR A 252 6.33 21.38 -13.30
N LYS A 253 6.41 21.66 -11.99
CA LYS A 253 5.27 21.69 -11.06
C LYS A 253 5.06 23.11 -10.52
N HIS A 254 3.87 23.40 -10.00
CA HIS A 254 3.52 24.69 -9.37
C HIS A 254 3.69 25.91 -10.28
N ILE A 255 3.41 25.76 -11.58
CA ILE A 255 3.33 26.89 -12.49
C ILE A 255 2.07 27.68 -12.11
N ASN A 256 2.25 28.87 -11.56
CA ASN A 256 1.14 29.77 -11.25
C ASN A 256 0.50 30.23 -12.56
N ILE A 257 -0.61 29.61 -12.93
CA ILE A 257 -1.38 29.96 -14.14
C ILE A 257 -2.27 31.19 -13.92
N ASN A 258 -2.55 31.58 -12.67
CA ASN A 258 -3.36 32.76 -12.34
C ASN A 258 -2.73 34.06 -12.86
N ARG A 259 -1.40 34.07 -13.07
CA ARG A 259 -0.71 35.18 -13.75
C ARG A 259 -1.17 35.41 -15.20
N TYR A 260 -1.77 34.42 -15.84
CA TYR A 260 -2.27 34.51 -17.22
C TYR A 260 -3.79 34.69 -17.30
N PHE A 261 -4.51 34.43 -16.20
CA PHE A 261 -5.97 34.51 -16.13
C PHE A 261 -6.38 35.54 -15.06
N THR A 262 -6.21 36.83 -15.38
CA THR A 262 -6.43 37.94 -14.43
C THR A 262 -7.88 38.43 -14.39
N GLU A 263 -8.68 38.16 -15.43
CA GLU A 263 -10.07 38.61 -15.54
C GLU A 263 -11.08 37.53 -15.16
N LYS A 264 -12.23 37.94 -14.60
CA LYS A 264 -13.34 37.03 -14.29
C LYS A 264 -14.00 36.52 -15.59
N PRO A 265 -14.45 35.25 -15.67
CA PRO A 265 -14.45 34.24 -14.61
C PRO A 265 -13.14 33.48 -14.47
N TRP A 266 -12.18 33.69 -15.37
CA TRP A 266 -10.95 32.92 -15.48
C TRP A 266 -10.02 33.05 -14.28
N SER A 267 -10.04 34.21 -13.60
CA SER A 267 -9.33 34.45 -12.35
C SER A 267 -9.83 33.65 -11.14
N ALA A 268 -10.93 32.90 -11.29
CA ALA A 268 -11.43 31.96 -10.28
C ALA A 268 -11.03 30.50 -10.54
N MET A 269 -10.28 30.21 -11.61
CA MET A 269 -9.89 28.83 -11.98
C MET A 269 -8.58 28.35 -11.34
N GLY A 270 -8.00 29.07 -10.38
CA GLY A 270 -6.78 28.60 -9.70
C GLY A 270 -6.56 29.22 -8.35
#